data_AF-A0A2X4VD66-F1
#
_entry.id   AF-A0A2X4VD66-F1
#
_cell.length_a   1.000
_cell.length_b   1.000
_cell.length_c   1.000
_cell.angle_alpha   90.00
_cell.angle_beta   90.00
_cell.angle_gamma   90.00
#
_symmetry.space_group_name_H-M   'P 1'
#
loop_
_entity.id
_entity.type
_entity.pdbx_description
1 polymer ?
#
loop_
_entity_poly.entity_id
_entity_poly.type
_entity_poly.pdbx_seq_one_letter_code
_entity_poly.pdbx_strand_id
1 'polypeptide(L)'
;MVGFRSSATGAVMPLEFNVNGLPQQVTLPSTVSVSAAESLVAAARMGLGIIQVPRYHLLDDLANGSLLPLLPQCPSTPMPVSLLYPRNRQLSPRVRVFIDWFSKVFAAHNQ
;
A
#
# COMPACT_ATOMS: atom_id res chain seq x y z
N MET A 1 -16.25 3.63 -2.81
CA MET A 1 -14.97 2.92 -2.52
C MET A 1 -15.08 2.20 -1.18
N VAL A 2 -14.17 1.29 -0.87
CA VAL A 2 -13.96 0.88 0.54
C VAL A 2 -13.00 1.89 1.16
N GLY A 3 -13.43 2.60 2.19
CA GLY A 3 -12.62 3.64 2.82
C GLY A 3 -11.54 3.03 3.72
N PHE A 4 -10.30 3.50 3.64
CA PHE A 4 -9.26 3.16 4.62
C PHE A 4 -9.12 4.28 5.64
N ARG A 5 -9.37 3.99 6.92
CA ARG A 5 -9.23 4.96 8.01
C ARG A 5 -7.80 4.99 8.51
N SER A 6 -7.18 6.16 8.42
CA SER A 6 -5.87 6.42 9.00
C SER A 6 -5.91 6.24 10.51
N SER A 7 -4.97 5.45 11.05
CA SER A 7 -4.78 5.34 12.50
C SER A 7 -4.25 6.65 13.11
N ALA A 8 -3.58 7.49 12.33
CA ALA A 8 -3.02 8.76 12.79
C ALA A 8 -4.05 9.88 12.89
N THR A 9 -5.01 9.94 11.96
CA THR A 9 -5.97 11.06 11.87
C THR A 9 -7.43 10.65 12.05
N GLY A 10 -7.74 9.35 12.02
CA GLY A 10 -9.11 8.82 12.06
C GLY A 10 -9.94 9.08 10.79
N ALA A 11 -9.42 9.89 9.86
CA ALA A 11 -10.04 10.23 8.59
C ALA A 11 -9.90 9.11 7.56
N VAL A 12 -10.83 9.06 6.60
CA VAL A 12 -10.73 8.19 5.44
C VAL A 12 -9.68 8.77 4.50
N MET A 13 -8.69 7.96 4.13
CA MET A 13 -7.65 8.37 3.20
C MET A 13 -8.23 8.50 1.78
N PRO A 14 -7.88 9.56 1.04
CA PRO A 14 -8.25 9.69 -0.36
C PRO A 14 -7.55 8.64 -1.20
N LEU A 15 -8.13 8.32 -2.36
CA LEU A 15 -7.41 7.60 -3.41
C LEU A 15 -6.41 8.55 -4.06
N GLU A 16 -5.28 8.03 -4.51
CA GLU A 16 -4.24 8.82 -5.18
C GLU A 16 -3.92 8.25 -6.56
N PHE A 17 -3.91 9.13 -7.56
CA PHE A 17 -3.61 8.83 -8.95
C PHE A 17 -2.57 9.80 -9.48
N ASN A 18 -1.62 9.33 -10.28
CA ASN A 18 -0.74 10.20 -11.04
C ASN A 18 -1.34 10.45 -12.43
N VAL A 19 -1.80 11.67 -12.68
CA VAL A 19 -2.42 12.07 -13.95
C VAL A 19 -1.49 13.07 -14.64
N ASN A 20 -0.92 12.69 -15.78
CA ASN A 20 0.04 13.51 -16.53
C ASN A 20 1.25 13.99 -15.70
N GLY A 21 1.76 13.14 -14.81
CA GLY A 21 2.88 13.48 -13.93
C GLY A 21 2.48 14.21 -12.64
N LEU A 22 1.19 14.53 -12.46
CA LEU A 22 0.70 15.27 -11.31
C LEU A 22 -0.11 14.36 -10.38
N PRO A 23 0.24 14.29 -9.08
CA PRO A 23 -0.55 13.55 -8.12
C PRO A 23 -1.90 14.24 -7.91
N GLN A 24 -2.97 13.46 -8.00
CA GLN A 24 -4.34 13.87 -7.75
C GLN A 24 -4.96 12.97 -6.68
N GLN A 25 -5.55 13.61 -5.67
CA GLN A 25 -6.26 12.93 -4.62
C GLN A 25 -7.78 13.04 -4.82
N VAL A 26 -8.47 11.92 -4.72
CA VAL A 26 -9.92 11.83 -4.90
C VAL A 26 -10.53 11.07 -3.74
N THR A 27 -11.37 11.73 -2.96
CA THR A 27 -12.20 11.08 -1.94
C THR A 27 -13.55 10.73 -2.57
N LEU A 28 -13.80 9.44 -2.75
CA LEU A 28 -15.10 8.94 -3.19
C LEU A 28 -16.00 8.63 -1.99
N PRO A 29 -17.34 8.67 -2.13
CA PRO A 29 -18.24 8.14 -1.13
C PRO A 29 -17.88 6.70 -0.75
N SER A 30 -17.90 6.39 0.55
CA SER A 30 -17.61 5.06 1.08
C SER A 30 -18.77 4.54 1.91
N THR A 31 -19.32 3.38 1.54
CA THR A 31 -20.38 2.70 2.29
C THR A 31 -19.81 1.89 3.47
N VAL A 32 -18.58 1.41 3.32
CA VAL A 32 -17.82 0.69 4.35
C VAL A 32 -16.46 1.35 4.50
N SER A 33 -15.97 1.42 5.74
CA SER A 33 -14.58 1.81 6.02
C SER A 33 -13.92 0.83 6.97
N VAL A 34 -12.62 0.61 6.77
CA VAL A 34 -11.79 -0.36 7.51
C VAL A 34 -10.48 0.31 7.93
N SER A 35 -9.75 -0.28 8.87
CA SER A 35 -8.47 0.26 9.38
C SER A 35 -7.30 -0.71 9.23
N ALA A 36 -7.47 -1.80 8.48
CA ALA A 36 -6.44 -2.81 8.21
C ALA A 36 -6.39 -3.14 6.71
N ALA A 37 -5.19 -3.44 6.20
CA ALA A 37 -4.97 -3.69 4.78
C ALA A 37 -5.66 -4.98 4.31
N GLU A 38 -5.63 -6.02 5.14
CA GLU A 38 -6.28 -7.30 4.88
C GLU A 38 -7.80 -7.13 4.76
N SER A 39 -8.38 -6.23 5.56
CA SER A 39 -9.80 -5.90 5.49
C SER A 39 -10.19 -5.16 4.21
N LEU A 40 -9.31 -4.32 3.63
CA LEU A 40 -9.54 -3.72 2.32
C LEU A 40 -9.65 -4.80 1.25
N VAL A 41 -8.69 -5.72 1.22
CA VAL A 41 -8.64 -6.81 0.23
C VAL A 41 -9.87 -7.71 0.37
N ALA A 42 -10.23 -8.11 1.59
CA ALA A 42 -11.42 -8.91 1.85
C ALA A 42 -12.70 -8.20 1.37
N ALA A 43 -12.85 -6.91 1.65
CA ALA A 43 -14.00 -6.13 1.20
C ALA A 43 -14.09 -6.02 -0.32
N ALA A 44 -12.95 -5.84 -1.01
CA ALA A 44 -12.91 -5.82 -2.48
C ALA A 44 -13.32 -7.17 -3.08
N ARG A 45 -12.81 -8.29 -2.52
CA ARG A 45 -13.19 -9.65 -2.94
C ARG A 45 -14.69 -9.95 -2.73
N MET A 46 -15.32 -9.29 -1.77
CA MET A 46 -16.77 -9.36 -1.54
C MET A 46 -17.59 -8.41 -2.44
N GLY A 47 -16.94 -7.66 -3.34
CA GLY A 47 -17.63 -6.71 -4.22
C GLY A 47 -18.09 -5.43 -3.53
N LEU A 48 -17.55 -5.09 -2.35
CA LEU A 48 -17.98 -3.91 -1.57
C LEU A 48 -17.43 -2.58 -2.12
N GLY A 49 -16.59 -2.64 -3.16
CA GLY A 49 -16.13 -1.47 -3.92
C GLY A 49 -14.66 -1.54 -4.28
N ILE A 50 -14.18 -0.45 -4.90
CA ILE A 50 -12.77 -0.29 -5.30
C ILE A 50 -11.88 0.00 -4.10
N ILE A 51 -10.62 -0.45 -4.17
CA ILE A 51 -9.58 -0.26 -3.17
C ILE A 51 -8.26 0.17 -3.81
N GLN A 52 -7.36 0.70 -3.00
CA GLN A 52 -5.99 1.01 -3.39
C GLN A 52 -5.06 0.45 -2.31
N VAL A 53 -4.28 -0.57 -2.68
CA VAL A 53 -3.34 -1.30 -1.81
C VAL A 53 -2.08 -1.63 -2.58
N PRO A 54 -0.94 -1.88 -1.91
CA PRO A 54 0.25 -2.39 -2.57
C PRO A 54 -0.03 -3.65 -3.39
N ARG A 55 0.49 -3.71 -4.62
CA ARG A 55 0.19 -4.76 -5.60
C ARG A 55 0.47 -6.18 -5.09
N TYR A 56 1.48 -6.35 -4.24
CA TYR A 56 1.85 -7.67 -3.70
C TYR A 56 0.72 -8.35 -2.90
N HIS A 57 -0.26 -7.61 -2.39
CA HIS A 57 -1.43 -8.18 -1.72
C HIS A 57 -2.42 -8.85 -2.68
N LEU A 58 -2.35 -8.53 -3.97
CA LEU A 58 -3.37 -8.87 -4.97
C LEU A 58 -2.84 -9.79 -6.08
N LEU A 59 -1.63 -10.33 -5.95
CA LEU A 59 -0.99 -11.10 -7.04
C LEU A 59 -1.87 -12.27 -7.51
N ASP A 60 -2.40 -13.05 -6.57
CA ASP A 60 -3.27 -14.19 -6.88
C ASP A 60 -4.61 -13.74 -7.47
N ASP A 61 -5.20 -12.68 -6.92
CA ASP A 61 -6.48 -12.14 -7.39
C ASP A 61 -6.40 -11.56 -8.82
N LEU A 62 -5.27 -10.93 -9.13
CA LEU A 62 -5.00 -10.40 -10.47
C LEU A 62 -4.68 -11.52 -11.45
N ALA A 63 -3.98 -12.57 -11.00
CA ALA A 63 -3.64 -13.72 -11.83
C ALA A 63 -4.87 -14.56 -12.19
N ASN A 64 -5.80 -14.74 -11.25
CA ASN A 64 -7.02 -15.53 -11.47
C ASN A 64 -8.21 -14.70 -11.97
N GLY A 65 -8.09 -13.37 -12.02
CA GLY A 65 -9.12 -12.45 -12.50
C GLY A 65 -10.27 -12.21 -11.51
N SER A 66 -10.12 -12.59 -10.23
CA SER A 66 -11.11 -12.28 -9.19
C SER A 66 -11.16 -10.77 -8.88
N LEU A 67 -10.04 -10.07 -9.10
CA LEU A 67 -9.96 -8.61 -9.06
C LEU A 67 -9.35 -8.09 -10.36
N LEU A 68 -9.80 -6.91 -10.77
CA LEU A 68 -9.35 -6.25 -12.00
C LEU A 68 -8.65 -4.93 -11.68
N PRO A 69 -7.52 -4.62 -12.35
CA PRO A 69 -6.88 -3.32 -12.20
C PRO A 69 -7.76 -2.23 -12.80
N LEU A 70 -7.84 -1.09 -12.11
CA LEU A 70 -8.54 0.09 -12.59
C LEU A 70 -7.55 1.20 -12.87
N LEU A 71 -7.74 1.91 -13.99
CA LEU A 71 -6.91 3.04 -14.41
C LEU A 71 -5.40 2.74 -14.39
N PRO A 72 -4.92 1.66 -15.03
CA PRO A 72 -3.49 1.29 -15.01
C PRO A 72 -2.55 2.38 -15.57
N GLN A 73 -3.09 3.31 -16.36
CA GLN A 73 -2.37 4.46 -16.91
C GLN A 73 -2.16 5.61 -15.91
N CYS A 74 -2.84 5.59 -14.75
CA CYS A 74 -2.74 6.61 -13.70
C CYS A 74 -2.30 5.99 -12.36
N PRO A 75 -1.11 5.37 -12.26
CA PRO A 75 -0.68 4.71 -11.03
C PRO A 75 -0.50 5.71 -9.89
N SER A 76 -0.61 5.23 -8.65
CA SER A 76 -0.34 6.04 -7.47
C SER A 76 1.16 6.29 -7.28
N THR A 77 1.53 7.26 -6.44
CA THR A 77 2.94 7.47 -6.12
C THR A 77 3.53 6.23 -5.44
N PRO A 78 4.74 5.77 -5.83
CA PRO A 78 5.41 4.66 -5.16
C PRO A 78 5.56 4.95 -3.67
N MET A 79 5.18 3.98 -2.83
CA MET A 79 5.31 4.09 -1.38
C MET A 79 6.68 3.52 -0.95
N PRO A 80 7.62 4.36 -0.47
CA PRO A 80 8.93 3.88 -0.07
C PRO A 80 8.85 3.00 1.18
N VAL A 81 9.60 1.90 1.19
CA VAL A 81 9.77 1.06 2.38
C VAL A 81 10.97 1.57 3.17
N SER A 82 10.76 1.85 4.46
CA SER A 82 11.79 2.38 5.36
C SER A 82 12.05 1.44 6.53
N LEU A 83 13.31 1.30 6.94
CA LEU A 83 13.69 0.66 8.20
C LEU A 83 13.84 1.72 9.30
N LEU A 84 13.03 1.63 10.35
CA LEU A 84 13.09 2.52 11.50
C LEU A 84 13.78 1.84 12.68
N TYR A 85 14.77 2.49 13.26
CA TYR A 85 15.49 2.01 14.45
C TYR A 85 15.91 3.19 15.34
N PRO A 86 16.04 3.00 16.66
CA PRO A 86 16.49 4.06 17.57
C PRO A 86 17.87 4.58 17.18
N ARG A 87 18.03 5.91 17.25
CA ARG A 87 19.31 6.57 17.00
C ARG A 87 20.26 6.36 18.19
N ASN A 88 20.90 5.19 18.25
CA ASN A 88 21.96 4.91 19.22
C ASN A 88 23.35 5.21 18.63
N ARG A 89 24.28 5.70 19.45
CA ARG A 89 25.68 5.98 19.06
C ARG A 89 26.38 4.77 18.43
N GLN A 90 26.03 3.55 18.85
CA GLN A 90 26.48 2.31 18.25
C GLN A 90 25.29 1.40 17.96
N LEU A 91 25.00 1.20 16.68
CA LEU A 91 24.03 0.21 16.22
C LEU A 91 24.57 -1.20 16.56
N SER A 92 23.74 -2.09 17.10
CA SER A 92 24.20 -3.44 17.41
C SER A 92 24.63 -4.17 16.11
N PRO A 93 25.66 -5.03 16.16
CA PRO A 93 26.09 -5.80 14.99
C PRO A 93 24.96 -6.62 14.36
N ARG A 94 24.04 -7.16 15.18
CA ARG A 94 22.88 -7.93 14.70
C ARG A 94 21.93 -7.07 13.87
N VAL A 95 21.63 -5.85 14.31
CA VAL A 95 20.77 -4.92 13.55
C VAL A 95 21.45 -4.52 12.25
N ARG A 96 22.77 -4.29 12.25
CA ARG A 96 23.52 -3.96 11.03
C ARG A 96 23.43 -5.09 9.99
N VAL A 97 23.72 -6.33 10.42
CA VAL A 97 23.64 -7.50 9.53
C VAL A 97 22.21 -7.67 8.98
N PHE A 98 21.18 -7.44 9.80
CA PHE A 98 19.80 -7.47 9.34
C PHE A 98 19.49 -6.37 8.31
N ILE A 99 19.93 -5.13 8.53
CA ILE A 99 19.74 -4.02 7.58
C ILE A 99 20.44 -4.34 6.25
N ASP A 100 21.68 -4.84 6.30
CA ASP A 100 22.46 -5.19 5.11
C ASP A 100 21.77 -6.31 4.31
N TRP A 101 21.24 -7.32 5.01
CA TRP A 101 20.47 -8.39 4.39
C TRP A 101 19.14 -7.88 3.81
N PHE A 102 18.35 -7.14 4.59
CA PHE A 102 17.06 -6.58 4.18
C PHE A 102 17.20 -5.70 2.94
N SER A 103 18.19 -4.82 2.91
CA SER A 103 18.45 -3.93 1.77
C SER A 103 18.72 -4.71 0.49
N LYS A 104 19.44 -5.85 0.57
CA LYS A 104 19.68 -6.73 -0.59
C LYS A 104 18.40 -7.42 -1.05
N VAL A 105 17.58 -7.91 -0.12
CA VAL A 105 16.31 -8.58 -0.43
C VAL A 105 15.34 -7.62 -1.12
N PHE A 106 15.17 -6.41 -0.58
CA PHE A 106 14.25 -5.41 -1.14
C PHE A 106 14.76 -4.81 -2.45
N ALA A 107 16.08 -4.63 -2.63
CA ALA A 107 16.63 -4.24 -3.92
C ALA A 107 16.33 -5.27 -5.03
N ALA A 108 16.25 -6.56 -4.68
CA ALA A 108 15.92 -7.62 -5.63
C ALA A 108 14.41 -7.72 -5.95
N HIS A 109 13.53 -7.17 -5.11
CA HIS A 109 12.06 -7.33 -5.21
C HIS A 109 11.29 -6.04 -5.49
N ASN A 110 11.95 -4.87 -5.55
CA ASN A 110 11.33 -3.60 -5.94
C ASN A 110 11.14 -3.50 -7.47
N GLN A 111 10.30 -4.38 -8.02
CA GLN A 111 9.65 -4.20 -9.33
C GLN A 111 8.14 -4.07 -9.16
#